data_AF-A0A923Q9B7-F1
#
_entry.id   AF-A0A923Q9B7-F1
#
_cell.length_a   1.000
_cell.length_b   1.000
_cell.length_c   1.000
_cell.angle_alpha   90.00
_cell.angle_beta   90.00
_cell.angle_gamma   90.00
#
_symmetry.space_group_name_H-M   'P 1'
#
loop_
_entity.id
_entity.type
_entity.pdbx_description
1 polymer ?
#
loop_
_entity_poly.entity_id
_entity_poly.type
_entity_poly.pdbx_seq_one_letter_code
_entity_poly.pdbx_strand_id
1 'polypeptide(L)' 'MKQITFYLDFISPYAYLAFEKLPQALEGLSYHVVYKPVLFGGILKHHGQ' A
#
# COMPACT_ATOMS: atom_id res chain seq x y z
N MET A 1 1.46 -16.80 10.86
CA MET A 1 1.69 -16.06 9.60
C MET A 1 1.49 -14.58 9.91
N LYS A 2 2.42 -13.70 9.52
CA LYS A 2 2.29 -12.25 9.78
C LYS A 2 1.52 -11.60 8.64
N GLN A 3 0.71 -10.58 8.94
CA GLN A 3 -0.11 -9.88 7.95
C GLN A 3 0.38 -8.45 7.74
N ILE A 4 0.51 -8.04 6.47
CA ILE A 4 0.76 -6.67 6.05
C ILE A 4 -0.54 -6.13 5.44
N THR A 5 -0.96 -4.95 5.87
CA THR A 5 -2.02 -4.20 5.17
C THR A 5 -1.35 -3.18 4.27
N PHE A 6 -1.53 -3.32 2.96
CA PHE A 6 -0.94 -2.45 1.95
C PHE A 6 -2.00 -1.46 1.45
N TYR A 7 -1.92 -0.22 1.91
CA TYR A 7 -2.79 0.86 1.42
C TYR A 7 -2.25 1.39 0.09
N LEU A 8 -3.02 1.23 -0.98
CA LEU A 8 -2.62 1.64 -2.33
C LEU A 8 -3.42 2.87 -2.76
N ASP A 9 -2.75 4.00 -2.97
CA ASP A 9 -3.29 5.10 -3.77
C ASP A 9 -2.58 5.15 -5.12
N PHE A 10 -3.33 5.05 -6.21
CA PHE A 10 -2.83 5.11 -7.58
C PHE A 10 -2.22 6.47 -7.96
N ILE A 11 -2.53 7.54 -7.24
CA ILE A 11 -1.95 8.88 -7.45
C ILE A 11 -0.57 8.99 -6.77
N SER A 12 -0.30 8.18 -5.75
CA SER A 12 0.97 8.23 -5.03
C SER A 12 2.07 7.50 -5.80
N PRO A 13 3.12 8.19 -6.29
CA PRO A 13 4.22 7.53 -6.99
C PRO A 13 4.98 6.56 -6.08
N TYR A 14 5.02 6.83 -4.77
CA TYR A 14 5.67 5.94 -3.80
C TYR A 14 4.86 4.67 -3.55
N ALA A 15 3.53 4.78 -3.49
CA ALA A 15 2.68 3.60 -3.33
C ALA A 15 2.77 2.69 -4.56
N TYR A 16 2.87 3.28 -5.76
CA TYR A 16 3.12 2.54 -7.00
C TYR A 16 4.46 1.80 -6.97
N LEU A 17 5.56 2.49 -6.66
CA LEU A 17 6.89 1.86 -6.57
C LEU A 17 6.94 0.75 -5.50
N ALA A 18 6.30 0.97 -4.36
CA ALA A 18 6.21 -0.04 -3.31
C ALA A 18 5.42 -1.27 -3.79
N PHE A 19 4.32 -1.08 -4.53
CA PHE A 19 3.53 -2.17 -5.09
C PHE A 19 4.35 -3.04 -6.05
N GLU A 20 5.15 -2.43 -6.93
CA GLU A 20 6.03 -3.16 -7.86
C GLU A 20 7.15 -3.91 -7.14
N LYS A 21 7.72 -3.35 -6.07
CA LYS A 21 8.86 -3.94 -5.35
C LYS A 21 8.47 -4.93 -4.26
N LEU A 22 7.21 -4.90 -3.79
CA LEU A 22 6.75 -5.72 -2.67
C LEU A 22 6.94 -7.23 -2.89
N PRO A 23 6.66 -7.83 -4.07
CA PRO A 23 6.87 -9.26 -4.29
C PRO A 23 8.33 -9.68 -4.10
N GLN A 24 9.26 -8.90 -4.64
CA GLN A 24 10.69 -9.14 -4.49
C GLN A 24 11.13 -8.97 -3.03
N ALA A 25 10.62 -7.95 -2.33
CA ALA A 25 10.95 -7.71 -0.92
C ALA A 25 10.44 -8.80 0.02
N LEU A 26 9.40 -9.55 -0.37
CA LEU A 26 8.79 -10.62 0.41
C LEU A 26 9.24 -12.02 -0.01
N GLU A 27 10.15 -12.15 -0.98
CA GLU A 27 10.65 -13.43 -1.43
C GLU A 27 11.30 -14.22 -0.29
N GLY A 28 10.91 -15.49 -0.13
CA GLY A 28 11.38 -16.36 0.97
C GLY A 28 10.79 -16.03 2.35
N LEU A 29 9.94 -15.01 2.48
CA LEU A 29 9.31 -14.62 3.74
C LEU A 29 7.84 -15.09 3.80
N SER A 30 7.40 -15.51 5.00
CA SER A 30 6.03 -15.95 5.23
C SER A 30 5.11 -14.81 5.69
N TYR A 31 4.63 -14.01 4.74
CA TYR A 31 3.66 -12.94 4.96
C TYR A 31 2.38 -13.11 4.14
N HIS A 32 1.26 -12.68 4.71
CA HIS A 32 0.02 -12.47 3.99
C HIS A 32 -0.17 -10.98 3.74
N VAL A 33 -0.38 -10.57 2.48
CA VAL A 33 -0.60 -9.17 2.13
C VAL A 33 -2.08 -8.96 1.82
N VAL A 34 -2.68 -7.99 2.50
CA VAL A 34 -4.04 -7.51 2.21
C VAL A 34 -3.94 -6.14 1.55
N TYR A 35 -4.30 -6.06 0.28
CA TYR A 35 -4.33 -4.81 -0.48
C TYR A 35 -5.61 -4.03 -0.21
N LYS A 36 -5.48 -2.76 0.14
CA LYS A 36 -6.60 -1.84 0.38
C LYS A 36 -6.42 -0.59 -0.48
N PRO A 37 -7.09 -0.52 -1.65
CA PRO A 37 -7.12 0.70 -2.43
C PRO A 37 -7.74 1.84 -1.63
N VAL A 38 -7.13 3.03 -1.68
CA VAL A 38 -7.60 4.24 -1.02
C VAL A 38 -7.48 5.44 -1.96
N LEU A 39 -8.36 6.42 -1.76
CA LEU A 39 -8.24 7.73 -2.38
C LEU A 39 -7.65 8.70 -1.35
N PHE A 40 -6.32 8.83 -1.30
CA PHE A 40 -5.63 9.66 -0.30
C PHE A 40 -6.06 11.12 -0.40
N GLY A 41 -6.29 11.63 -1.62
CA GLY A 41 -6.83 12.98 -1.82
C GLY A 41 -8.20 13.21 -1.16
N GLY A 42 -9.04 12.17 -1.06
CA GLY A 42 -10.31 12.23 -0.32
C GLY A 42 -10.11 12.20 1.19
N ILE A 43 -9.10 11.47 1.68
CA ILE A 43 -8.71 11.42 3.09
C ILE A 43 -8.14 12.77 3.53
N LEU A 44 -7.24 13.37 2.75
CA LEU A 44 -6.65 14.68 3.06
C LEU A 44 -7.72 15.78 3.19
N LYS A 45 -8.70 15.80 2.26
CA LYS A 45 -9.84 16.73 2.33
C LYS A 45 -10.68 16.54 3.60
N HIS A 46 -10.89 15.30 4.04
CA HIS A 46 -11.63 15.01 5.26
C HIS A 46 -10.86 15.44 6.53
N HIS A 47 -9.53 15.46 6.48
CA HIS A 47 -8.66 15.86 7.60
C HIS A 47 -8.21 17.34 7.56
N GLY A 48 -8.80 18.17 6.68
CA GLY A 48 -8.68 19.63 6.73
C GLY A 48 -7.46 20.23 6.02
N GLN A 49 -6.92 19.56 5.00
CA GLN A 49 -6.02 20.20 4.03
C GLN A 49 -6.78 20.82 2.86
#